data_AF-A0A2T6D620-F1
#
_entry.id   AF-A0A2T6D620-F1
#
_cell.length_a   1.000
_cell.length_b   1.000
_cell.length_c   1.000
_cell.angle_alpha   90.00
_cell.angle_beta   90.00
_cell.angle_gamma   90.00
#
_symmetry.space_group_name_H-M   'P 1'
#
loop_
_entity.id
_entity.type
_entity.pdbx_description
1 polymer ?
#
loop_
_entity_poly.entity_id
_entity_poly.type
_entity_poly.pdbx_seq_one_letter_code
_entity_poly.pdbx_strand_id
1 'polypeptide(L)'
;MSSESLHEKVQRVLRDRIEVVPYDPAWPGRFEAERAFLRERFPGDLITRIEHFGSTAVPGLAAKPVIDLLVGVRSLARTQVEIAPMLESLGYDYFWRATHGDAGPPFYAWFIKRDAAGQRTHHLHFVEPHFEHWDRLLFRDYLRQHPETAAAYAALKLRLAAEFPDDRVRYTREKTAFVVAVTNQARAEVRNQRSDRAPDRLLASGIRPQVCDLE
;
A
#
# COMPACT_ATOMS: atom_id res chain seq x y z
N MET A 1 -19.97 -8.09 26.64
CA MET A 1 -20.20 -7.02 25.65
C MET A 1 -20.31 -7.70 24.30
N SER A 2 -21.41 -7.53 23.56
CA SER A 2 -21.57 -8.16 22.25
C SER A 2 -20.51 -7.65 21.29
N SER A 3 -19.73 -8.53 20.67
CA SER A 3 -18.81 -8.14 19.60
C SER A 3 -19.62 -7.62 18.42
N GLU A 4 -19.23 -6.49 17.86
CA GLU A 4 -19.83 -5.94 16.66
C GLU A 4 -19.74 -6.94 15.48
N SER A 5 -20.85 -7.12 14.77
CA SER A 5 -20.94 -7.99 13.60
C SER A 5 -20.17 -7.41 12.39
N LEU A 6 -19.83 -8.27 11.43
CA LEU A 6 -19.20 -7.81 10.17
C LEU A 6 -20.07 -6.78 9.43
N HIS A 7 -21.39 -6.94 9.44
CA HIS A 7 -22.31 -6.00 8.81
C HIS A 7 -22.21 -4.61 9.44
N GLU A 8 -22.22 -4.53 10.77
CA GLU A 8 -22.08 -3.27 11.52
C GLU A 8 -20.71 -2.61 11.26
N LYS A 9 -19.62 -3.40 11.27
CA LYS A 9 -18.27 -2.92 10.90
C LYS A 9 -18.26 -2.30 9.49
N VAL A 10 -18.90 -2.96 8.51
CA VAL A 10 -19.00 -2.47 7.13
C VAL A 10 -19.81 -1.17 7.08
N GLN A 11 -20.97 -1.10 7.74
CA GLN A 11 -21.78 0.13 7.78
C GLN A 11 -21.02 1.30 8.40
N ARG A 12 -20.28 1.07 9.49
CA ARG A 12 -19.41 2.10 10.08
C ARG A 12 -18.34 2.57 9.11
N VAL A 13 -17.71 1.66 8.36
CA VAL A 13 -16.68 2.00 7.36
C VAL A 13 -17.21 2.88 6.23
N LEU A 14 -18.48 2.71 5.85
CA LEU A 14 -19.13 3.45 4.76
C LEU A 14 -19.56 4.87 5.16
N ARG A 15 -19.86 5.09 6.45
CA ARG A 15 -20.31 6.40 6.97
C ARG A 15 -19.21 7.43 7.19
N ASP A 16 -17.94 7.04 7.11
CA ASP A 16 -16.82 7.97 7.31
C ASP A 16 -16.80 9.03 6.19
N ARG A 17 -17.03 10.29 6.56
CA ARG A 17 -16.95 11.45 5.66
C ARG A 17 -15.58 11.52 4.97
N ILE A 18 -15.57 12.05 3.76
CA ILE A 18 -14.37 12.23 2.96
C ILE A 18 -13.83 13.63 3.18
N GLU A 19 -12.77 13.71 3.97
CA GLU A 19 -12.02 14.94 4.18
C GLU A 19 -10.61 14.78 3.62
N VAL A 20 -10.22 15.72 2.76
CA VAL A 20 -8.87 15.80 2.20
C VAL A 20 -8.22 17.05 2.78
N VAL A 21 -7.11 16.85 3.49
CA VAL A 21 -6.38 17.92 4.18
C VAL A 21 -5.02 18.16 3.51
N PRO A 22 -4.38 19.32 3.72
CA PRO A 22 -2.99 19.56 3.33
C PRO A 22 -2.06 18.48 3.88
N TYR A 23 -0.89 18.31 3.25
CA TYR A 23 0.10 17.35 3.72
C TYR A 23 0.55 17.68 5.14
N ASP A 24 0.56 16.67 6.01
CA ASP A 24 1.07 16.77 7.38
C ASP A 24 2.46 16.12 7.46
N PRO A 25 3.53 16.86 7.79
CA PRO A 25 4.88 16.32 7.91
C PRO A 25 5.04 15.31 9.06
N ALA A 26 4.04 15.15 9.93
CA ALA A 26 4.04 14.10 10.95
C ALA A 26 3.62 12.72 10.39
N TRP A 27 3.04 12.62 9.19
CA TRP A 27 2.58 11.34 8.63
C TRP A 27 3.67 10.26 8.51
N PRO A 28 4.90 10.56 8.05
CA PRO A 28 5.99 9.57 8.07
C PRO A 28 6.30 9.06 9.50
N GLY A 29 6.25 9.94 10.51
CA GLY A 29 6.44 9.54 11.90
C GLY A 29 5.32 8.61 12.42
N ARG A 30 4.07 8.88 12.05
CA ARG A 30 2.93 7.99 12.37
C ARG A 30 3.07 6.62 11.71
N PHE A 31 3.53 6.59 10.47
CA PHE A 31 3.87 5.34 9.79
C PHE A 31 4.96 4.56 10.52
N GLU A 32 6.08 5.19 10.87
CA GLU A 32 7.19 4.50 11.54
C GLU A 32 6.79 3.99 12.93
N ALA A 33 5.97 4.74 13.67
CA ALA A 33 5.42 4.28 14.95
C ALA A 33 4.56 3.01 14.79
N GLU A 34 3.66 2.99 13.81
CA GLU A 34 2.82 1.83 13.52
C GLU A 34 3.63 0.63 13.01
N ARG A 35 4.64 0.89 12.17
CA ARG A 35 5.58 -0.13 11.68
C ARG A 35 6.38 -0.75 12.82
N ALA A 36 6.90 0.06 13.74
CA ALA A 36 7.64 -0.41 14.91
C ALA A 36 6.73 -1.26 15.80
N PHE A 37 5.51 -0.79 16.06
CA PHE A 37 4.49 -1.55 16.77
C PHE A 37 4.27 -2.93 16.14
N LEU A 38 4.04 -3.03 14.83
CA LEU A 38 3.83 -4.34 14.19
C LEU A 38 5.08 -5.24 14.31
N ARG A 39 6.29 -4.69 14.14
CA ARG A 39 7.54 -5.46 14.24
C ARG A 39 7.84 -5.98 15.64
N GLU A 40 7.47 -5.23 16.67
CA GLU A 40 7.69 -5.66 18.06
C GLU A 40 6.75 -6.79 18.47
N ARG A 41 5.52 -6.83 17.92
CA ARG A 41 4.51 -7.81 18.33
C ARG A 41 4.51 -9.09 17.49
N PHE A 42 4.95 -9.02 16.24
CA PHE A 42 4.88 -10.15 15.32
C PHE A 42 6.27 -10.56 14.85
N PRO A 43 6.55 -11.87 14.79
CA PRO A 43 7.87 -12.35 14.45
C PRO A 43 8.16 -12.12 12.95
N GLY A 44 9.44 -11.92 12.63
CA GLY A 44 9.90 -11.66 11.26
C GLY A 44 9.78 -12.85 10.30
N ASP A 45 9.48 -14.05 10.82
CA ASP A 45 9.08 -15.18 9.99
C ASP A 45 7.63 -15.05 9.50
N LEU A 46 6.78 -14.26 10.16
CA LEU A 46 5.40 -14.03 9.70
C LEU A 46 5.29 -12.75 8.88
N ILE A 47 5.79 -11.61 9.40
CA ILE A 47 5.84 -10.33 8.69
C ILE A 47 7.21 -10.16 8.02
N THR A 48 7.22 -10.12 6.68
CA THR A 48 8.45 -10.04 5.88
C THR A 48 8.86 -8.62 5.55
N ARG A 49 7.89 -7.74 5.33
CA ARG A 49 8.13 -6.37 4.86
C ARG A 49 6.99 -5.46 5.30
N ILE A 50 7.28 -4.18 5.57
CA ILE A 50 6.27 -3.16 5.85
C ILE A 50 6.68 -1.90 5.10
N GLU A 51 5.78 -1.38 4.28
CA GLU A 51 5.99 -0.20 3.43
C GLU A 51 4.90 0.84 3.65
N HIS A 52 5.29 2.12 3.68
CA HIS A 52 4.35 3.22 3.66
C HIS A 52 3.90 3.44 2.22
N PHE A 53 2.61 3.37 1.95
CA PHE A 53 2.06 3.66 0.64
C PHE A 53 0.88 4.63 0.72
N GLY A 54 0.18 4.82 -0.40
CA GLY A 54 -0.93 5.75 -0.46
C GLY A 54 -0.48 7.21 -0.53
N SER A 55 -1.43 8.13 -0.38
CA SER A 55 -1.14 9.56 -0.55
C SER A 55 -0.33 10.14 0.59
N THR A 56 -0.49 9.65 1.81
CA THR A 56 0.26 10.14 2.99
C THR A 56 1.75 9.81 2.93
N ALA A 57 2.14 8.87 2.06
CA ALA A 57 3.53 8.53 1.78
C ALA A 57 4.20 9.47 0.76
N VAL A 58 3.49 10.40 0.14
CA VAL A 58 4.04 11.34 -0.84
C VAL A 58 4.18 12.72 -0.20
N PRO A 59 5.41 13.21 0.09
CA PRO A 59 5.61 14.52 0.68
C PRO A 59 4.93 15.64 -0.11
N GLY A 60 4.25 16.55 0.59
CA GLY A 60 3.52 17.68 -0.01
C GLY A 60 2.15 17.32 -0.63
N LEU A 61 1.77 16.04 -0.72
CA LEU A 61 0.50 15.64 -1.32
C LEU A 61 -0.67 15.70 -0.34
N ALA A 62 -1.66 16.54 -0.62
CA ALA A 62 -2.92 16.59 0.14
C ALA A 62 -3.63 15.21 0.15
N ALA A 63 -4.15 14.77 1.30
CA ALA A 63 -4.67 13.42 1.46
C ALA A 63 -5.75 13.35 2.54
N LYS A 64 -6.47 12.21 2.57
CA LYS A 64 -7.19 11.83 3.79
C LYS A 64 -6.15 11.55 4.88
N PRO A 65 -6.36 11.95 6.14
CA PRO A 65 -5.38 11.76 7.23
C PRO A 65 -5.37 10.30 7.73
N VAL A 66 -5.19 9.35 6.81
CA VAL A 66 -5.14 7.90 7.06
C VAL A 66 -3.81 7.37 6.53
N ILE A 67 -3.04 6.72 7.39
CA ILE A 67 -1.77 6.12 7.03
C ILE A 67 -2.01 4.74 6.43
N ASP A 68 -1.59 4.54 5.18
CA ASP A 68 -1.71 3.26 4.49
C ASP A 68 -0.39 2.47 4.61
N LEU A 69 -0.45 1.27 5.20
CA LEU A 69 0.65 0.33 5.36
C LEU A 69 0.44 -0.88 4.47
N LEU A 70 1.42 -1.21 3.65
CA LEU A 70 1.48 -2.47 2.91
C LEU A 70 2.36 -3.44 3.69
N VAL A 71 1.77 -4.49 4.22
CA VAL A 71 2.41 -5.45 5.12
C VAL A 71 2.56 -6.78 4.36
N GLY A 72 3.80 -7.12 4.04
CA GLY A 72 4.14 -8.41 3.45
C GLY A 72 4.11 -9.52 4.50
N VAL A 73 3.39 -10.61 4.20
CA VAL A 73 3.35 -11.81 5.02
C VAL A 73 3.72 -13.06 4.24
N ARG A 74 4.25 -14.09 4.93
CA ARG A 74 4.55 -15.38 4.29
C ARG A 74 3.31 -16.23 4.06
N SER A 75 2.29 -16.07 4.89
CA SER A 75 1.04 -16.82 4.80
C SER A 75 -0.12 -15.99 5.29
N LEU A 76 -1.09 -15.76 4.42
CA LEU A 76 -2.34 -15.13 4.83
C LEU A 76 -3.17 -16.03 5.74
N ALA A 77 -3.13 -17.36 5.56
CA ALA A 77 -3.77 -18.30 6.48
C ALA A 77 -3.25 -18.15 7.91
N ARG A 78 -1.92 -18.06 8.10
CA ARG A 78 -1.31 -17.74 9.40
C ARG A 78 -1.73 -16.36 9.91
N THR A 79 -1.82 -15.37 9.01
CA THR A 79 -2.31 -14.03 9.38
C THR A 79 -3.72 -14.07 9.98
N GLN A 80 -4.61 -14.90 9.44
CA GLN A 80 -5.99 -15.02 9.95
C GLN A 80 -6.04 -15.62 11.37
N VAL A 81 -5.16 -16.55 11.69
CA VAL A 81 -5.21 -17.29 12.97
C VAL A 81 -4.28 -16.72 14.05
N GLU A 82 -3.16 -16.10 13.66
CA GLU A 82 -2.14 -15.57 14.59
C GLU A 82 -2.20 -14.04 14.74
N ILE A 83 -2.44 -13.30 13.65
CA ILE A 83 -2.40 -11.83 13.67
C ILE A 83 -3.78 -11.23 13.94
N ALA A 84 -4.80 -11.71 13.22
CA ALA A 84 -6.12 -11.08 13.26
C ALA A 84 -6.72 -11.04 14.68
N PRO A 85 -6.71 -12.13 15.47
CA PRO A 85 -7.27 -12.09 16.83
C PRO A 85 -6.52 -11.11 17.74
N MET A 86 -5.20 -10.99 17.60
CA MET A 86 -4.41 -10.06 18.41
C MET A 86 -4.71 -8.61 18.02
N LEU A 87 -4.71 -8.26 16.73
CA LEU A 87 -5.07 -6.91 16.31
C LEU A 87 -6.53 -6.55 16.64
N GLU A 88 -7.48 -7.48 16.49
CA GLU A 88 -8.87 -7.24 16.90
C GLU A 88 -8.99 -6.98 18.41
N SER A 89 -8.23 -7.70 19.25
CA SER A 89 -8.21 -7.43 20.71
C SER A 89 -7.61 -6.07 21.07
N LEU A 90 -6.85 -5.47 20.16
CA LEU A 90 -6.31 -4.10 20.27
C LEU A 90 -7.19 -3.05 19.59
N GLY A 91 -8.39 -3.42 19.15
CA GLY A 91 -9.40 -2.51 18.61
C GLY A 91 -9.30 -2.24 17.10
N TYR A 92 -8.57 -3.07 16.34
CA TYR A 92 -8.54 -2.97 14.88
C TYR A 92 -9.76 -3.68 14.29
N ASP A 93 -10.42 -3.04 13.33
CA ASP A 93 -11.44 -3.73 12.52
C ASP A 93 -10.74 -4.65 11.53
N TYR A 94 -11.03 -5.95 11.55
CA TYR A 94 -10.53 -6.92 10.58
C TYR A 94 -11.55 -7.21 9.46
N PHE A 95 -11.07 -7.23 8.22
CA PHE A 95 -11.83 -7.62 7.03
C PHE A 95 -11.02 -8.59 6.17
N TRP A 96 -11.68 -9.65 5.70
CA TRP A 96 -11.16 -10.55 4.68
C TRP A 96 -11.73 -10.14 3.32
N ARG A 97 -10.90 -9.55 2.45
CA ARG A 97 -11.37 -8.85 1.25
C ARG A 97 -10.85 -9.47 -0.04
N ALA A 98 -11.72 -9.59 -1.03
CA ALA A 98 -11.30 -9.87 -2.40
C ALA A 98 -10.44 -8.73 -2.93
N THR A 99 -9.42 -9.07 -3.71
CA THR A 99 -8.54 -8.08 -4.35
C THR A 99 -9.31 -7.24 -5.39
N HIS A 100 -10.22 -7.88 -6.13
CA HIS A 100 -10.96 -7.27 -7.24
C HIS A 100 -12.46 -7.23 -6.97
N GLY A 101 -12.97 -6.10 -6.47
CA GLY A 101 -14.39 -5.93 -6.19
C GLY A 101 -14.95 -7.01 -5.27
N ASP A 102 -16.09 -7.59 -5.65
CA ASP A 102 -16.72 -8.71 -4.94
C ASP A 102 -16.46 -10.07 -5.63
N ALA A 103 -15.49 -10.12 -6.56
CA ALA A 103 -15.31 -11.22 -7.53
C ALA A 103 -14.57 -12.47 -6.98
N GLY A 104 -14.46 -12.62 -5.67
CA GLY A 104 -13.79 -13.76 -5.05
C GLY A 104 -12.24 -13.63 -5.01
N PRO A 105 -11.50 -14.75 -4.93
CA PRO A 105 -10.06 -14.72 -4.69
C PRO A 105 -9.25 -14.04 -5.81
N PRO A 106 -8.00 -13.59 -5.55
CA PRO A 106 -7.29 -13.75 -4.28
C PRO A 106 -7.81 -12.80 -3.20
N PHE A 107 -7.91 -13.32 -1.97
CA PHE A 107 -8.31 -12.54 -0.80
C PHE A 107 -7.08 -12.03 -0.04
N TYR A 108 -7.22 -10.94 0.68
CA TYR A 108 -6.20 -10.38 1.56
C TYR A 108 -6.81 -9.93 2.89
N ALA A 109 -5.95 -9.79 3.90
CA ALA A 109 -6.35 -9.30 5.21
C ALA A 109 -6.21 -7.78 5.27
N TRP A 110 -7.29 -7.10 5.63
CA TRP A 110 -7.33 -5.65 5.77
C TRP A 110 -7.72 -5.27 7.18
N PHE A 111 -6.91 -4.41 7.80
CA PHE A 111 -7.18 -3.89 9.14
C PHE A 111 -7.38 -2.38 9.11
N ILE A 112 -8.30 -1.90 9.93
CA ILE A 112 -8.54 -0.47 10.14
C ILE A 112 -8.33 -0.13 11.60
N LYS A 113 -7.38 0.76 11.87
CA LYS A 113 -7.17 1.36 13.19
C LYS A 113 -7.97 2.65 13.32
N ARG A 114 -8.52 2.88 14.51
CA ARG A 114 -9.22 4.11 14.87
C ARG A 114 -8.59 4.73 16.12
N ASP A 115 -8.70 6.04 16.25
CA ASP A 115 -8.35 6.74 17.49
C ASP A 115 -9.48 6.64 18.52
N ALA A 116 -9.29 7.26 19.69
CA ALA A 116 -10.28 7.28 20.78
C ALA A 116 -11.59 8.00 20.40
N ALA A 117 -11.58 8.86 19.38
CA ALA A 117 -12.77 9.53 18.85
C ALA A 117 -13.48 8.67 17.78
N GLY A 118 -12.99 7.46 17.49
CA GLY A 118 -13.51 6.57 16.46
C GLY A 118 -13.09 6.96 15.04
N GLN A 119 -12.24 7.99 14.89
CA GLN A 119 -11.75 8.43 13.60
C GLN A 119 -10.70 7.46 13.07
N ARG A 120 -10.81 7.13 11.80
CA ARG A 120 -9.90 6.23 11.12
C ARG A 120 -8.52 6.86 10.99
N THR A 121 -7.49 6.15 11.43
CA THR A 121 -6.11 6.64 11.40
C THR A 121 -5.19 5.80 10.55
N HIS A 122 -5.38 4.47 10.49
CA HIS A 122 -4.49 3.58 9.75
C HIS A 122 -5.26 2.53 8.96
N HIS A 123 -4.68 2.15 7.83
CA HIS A 123 -5.09 1.07 6.95
C HIS A 123 -3.92 0.12 6.76
N LEU A 124 -4.07 -1.12 7.21
CA LEU A 124 -3.03 -2.12 7.09
C LEU A 124 -3.49 -3.18 6.09
N HIS A 125 -2.78 -3.28 4.98
CA HIS A 125 -3.03 -4.22 3.90
C HIS A 125 -2.01 -5.35 4.01
N PHE A 126 -2.42 -6.47 4.60
CA PHE A 126 -1.60 -7.67 4.74
C PHE A 126 -1.74 -8.51 3.47
N VAL A 127 -0.65 -8.73 2.75
CA VAL A 127 -0.61 -9.42 1.45
C VAL A 127 0.62 -10.31 1.32
N GLU A 128 0.52 -11.35 0.50
CA GLU A 128 1.68 -12.17 0.13
C GLU A 128 2.53 -11.49 -0.97
N PRO A 129 3.79 -11.92 -1.18
CA PRO A 129 4.72 -11.24 -2.09
C PRO A 129 4.28 -11.15 -3.55
N HIS A 130 3.41 -12.07 -4.01
CA HIS A 130 2.98 -12.16 -5.41
C HIS A 130 1.72 -11.33 -5.73
N PHE A 131 1.16 -10.63 -4.75
CA PHE A 131 -0.06 -9.83 -4.95
C PHE A 131 0.23 -8.53 -5.70
N GLU A 132 -0.68 -8.12 -6.59
CA GLU A 132 -0.61 -6.83 -7.32
C GLU A 132 -0.63 -5.59 -6.42
N HIS A 133 -0.96 -5.75 -5.13
CA HIS A 133 -0.92 -4.65 -4.17
C HIS A 133 0.47 -4.02 -4.05
N TRP A 134 1.54 -4.76 -4.38
CA TRP A 134 2.90 -4.23 -4.41
C TRP A 134 3.11 -3.17 -5.50
N ASP A 135 2.29 -3.14 -6.57
CA ASP A 135 2.33 -2.08 -7.58
C ASP A 135 1.91 -0.71 -7.03
N ARG A 136 1.25 -0.67 -5.86
CA ARG A 136 0.94 0.59 -5.18
C ARG A 136 2.20 1.38 -4.78
N LEU A 137 3.33 0.69 -4.62
CA LEU A 137 4.62 1.35 -4.38
C LEU A 137 5.12 2.06 -5.65
N LEU A 138 4.88 1.50 -6.83
CA LEU A 138 5.21 2.16 -8.10
C LEU A 138 4.44 3.47 -8.25
N PHE A 139 3.14 3.47 -7.94
CA PHE A 139 2.35 4.69 -7.94
C PHE A 139 2.89 5.73 -6.96
N ARG A 140 3.21 5.35 -5.71
CA ARG A 140 3.83 6.23 -4.71
C ARG A 140 5.13 6.85 -5.24
N ASP A 141 6.03 6.00 -5.72
CA ASP A 141 7.37 6.41 -6.12
C ASP A 141 7.35 7.26 -7.39
N TYR A 142 6.41 7.00 -8.30
CA TYR A 142 6.17 7.84 -9.46
C TYR A 142 5.72 9.24 -9.05
N LEU A 143 4.71 9.36 -8.18
CA LEU A 143 4.24 10.67 -7.71
C LEU A 143 5.32 11.47 -6.98
N ARG A 144 6.23 10.80 -6.25
CA ARG A 144 7.38 11.46 -5.60
C ARG A 144 8.36 12.07 -6.60
N GLN A 145 8.44 11.52 -7.81
CA GLN A 145 9.37 11.96 -8.86
C GLN A 145 8.72 12.90 -9.88
N HIS A 146 7.38 13.00 -9.89
CA HIS A 146 6.59 13.72 -10.89
C HIS A 146 5.64 14.73 -10.20
N PRO A 147 6.15 15.90 -9.78
CA PRO A 147 5.39 16.89 -9.01
C PRO A 147 4.10 17.36 -9.72
N GLU A 148 4.13 17.50 -11.04
CA GLU A 148 2.98 17.87 -11.86
C GLU A 148 1.88 16.79 -11.83
N THR A 149 2.27 15.52 -11.88
CA THR A 149 1.33 14.39 -11.74
C THR A 149 0.76 14.32 -10.32
N ALA A 150 1.59 14.58 -9.31
CA ALA A 150 1.14 14.67 -7.92
C ALA A 150 0.13 15.82 -7.71
N ALA A 151 0.38 16.99 -8.30
CA ALA A 151 -0.53 18.12 -8.26
C ALA A 151 -1.87 17.82 -8.96
N ALA A 152 -1.84 17.18 -10.13
CA ALA A 152 -3.06 16.74 -10.83
C ALA A 152 -3.87 15.74 -9.98
N TYR A 153 -3.19 14.81 -9.30
CA TYR A 153 -3.85 13.87 -8.40
C TYR A 153 -4.45 14.55 -7.16
N ALA A 154 -3.77 15.57 -6.61
CA ALA A 154 -4.29 16.38 -5.51
C ALA A 154 -5.58 17.10 -5.91
N ALA A 155 -5.56 17.80 -7.05
CA ALA A 155 -6.71 18.51 -7.59
C ALA A 155 -7.90 17.57 -7.85
N LEU A 156 -7.64 16.39 -8.42
CA LEU A 156 -8.66 15.35 -8.60
C LEU A 156 -9.31 14.95 -7.28
N LYS A 157 -8.51 14.65 -6.24
CA LYS A 157 -9.03 14.25 -4.92
C LYS A 157 -9.84 15.35 -4.26
N LEU A 158 -9.40 16.60 -4.31
CA LEU A 158 -10.12 17.73 -3.74
C LEU A 158 -11.48 17.91 -4.41
N ARG A 159 -11.52 17.87 -5.75
CA ARG A 159 -12.78 17.93 -6.52
C ARG A 159 -13.72 16.79 -6.14
N LEU A 160 -13.23 15.55 -6.13
CA LEU A 160 -14.05 14.37 -5.80
C LEU A 160 -14.52 14.38 -4.34
N ALA A 161 -13.73 14.91 -3.40
CA ALA A 161 -14.14 15.04 -2.00
C ALA A 161 -15.26 16.09 -1.84
N ALA A 162 -15.25 17.16 -2.65
CA ALA A 162 -16.33 18.14 -2.69
C ALA A 162 -17.60 17.60 -3.37
N GLU A 163 -17.45 16.78 -4.41
CA GLU A 163 -18.57 16.19 -5.17
C GLU A 163 -19.24 15.02 -4.42
N PHE A 164 -18.45 14.23 -3.69
CA PHE A 164 -18.89 13.00 -3.02
C PHE A 164 -18.47 12.95 -1.54
N PRO A 165 -18.83 13.94 -0.70
CA PRO A 165 -18.36 14.04 0.68
C PRO A 165 -18.78 12.84 1.56
N ASP A 166 -19.93 12.22 1.25
CA ASP A 166 -20.51 11.12 2.04
C ASP A 166 -20.57 9.80 1.26
N ASP A 167 -20.05 9.76 0.02
CA ASP A 167 -20.03 8.55 -0.83
C ASP A 167 -18.59 8.06 -1.05
N ARG A 168 -18.09 7.33 -0.06
CA ARG A 168 -16.74 6.74 -0.08
C ARG A 168 -16.50 5.82 -1.27
N VAL A 169 -17.52 5.06 -1.65
CA VAL A 169 -17.43 4.07 -2.72
C VAL A 169 -17.23 4.80 -4.04
N ARG A 170 -18.06 5.81 -4.32
CA ARG A 170 -17.96 6.64 -5.53
C ARG A 170 -16.66 7.42 -5.57
N TYR A 171 -16.27 8.11 -4.50
CA TYR A 171 -14.96 8.78 -4.43
C TYR A 171 -13.79 7.85 -4.75
N THR A 172 -13.83 6.60 -4.27
CA THR A 172 -12.78 5.62 -4.54
C THR A 172 -12.81 5.16 -6.00
N ARG A 173 -14.00 4.92 -6.54
CA ARG A 173 -14.19 4.49 -7.93
C ARG A 173 -13.74 5.56 -8.92
N GLU A 174 -14.16 6.82 -8.75
CA GLU A 174 -13.92 7.89 -9.72
C GLU A 174 -12.44 8.25 -9.91
N LYS A 175 -11.59 7.98 -8.92
CA LYS A 175 -10.13 8.16 -9.07
C LYS A 175 -9.39 6.94 -9.65
N THR A 176 -10.08 5.81 -9.84
CA THR A 176 -9.44 4.54 -10.21
C THR A 176 -8.75 4.64 -11.57
N ALA A 177 -9.39 5.24 -12.58
CA ALA A 177 -8.81 5.39 -13.91
C ALA A 177 -7.48 6.17 -13.88
N PHE A 178 -7.42 7.27 -13.11
CA PHE A 178 -6.21 8.05 -12.92
C PHE A 178 -5.10 7.20 -12.27
N VAL A 179 -5.43 6.51 -11.18
CA VAL A 179 -4.45 5.67 -10.46
C VAL A 179 -3.89 4.56 -11.36
N VAL A 180 -4.76 3.90 -12.14
CA VAL A 180 -4.35 2.85 -13.07
C VAL A 180 -3.43 3.40 -14.17
N ALA A 181 -3.79 4.53 -14.78
CA ALA A 181 -2.99 5.15 -15.84
C ALA A 181 -1.57 5.49 -15.36
N VAL A 182 -1.46 6.17 -14.20
CA VAL A 182 -0.17 6.54 -13.61
C VAL A 182 0.63 5.31 -13.18
N THR A 183 -0.02 4.27 -12.62
CA THR A 183 0.67 3.02 -12.27
C THR A 183 1.27 2.34 -13.51
N ASN A 184 0.56 2.39 -14.64
CA ASN A 184 1.07 1.84 -15.91
C ASN A 184 2.24 2.66 -16.48
N GLN A 185 2.20 4.00 -16.36
CA GLN A 185 3.35 4.86 -16.69
C GLN A 185 4.56 4.51 -15.83
N ALA A 186 4.37 4.38 -14.51
CA ALA A 186 5.42 4.00 -13.57
C ALA A 186 6.05 2.64 -13.92
N ARG A 187 5.22 1.64 -14.25
CA ARG A 187 5.71 0.32 -14.70
C ARG A 187 6.55 0.42 -15.98
N ALA A 188 6.11 1.25 -16.94
CA ALA A 188 6.84 1.44 -18.19
C ALA A 188 8.21 2.11 -17.97
N GLU A 189 8.25 3.12 -17.10
CA GLU A 189 9.48 3.82 -16.75
C GLU A 189 10.51 2.90 -16.07
N VAL A 190 10.08 2.12 -15.07
CA VAL A 190 10.96 1.14 -14.39
C VAL A 190 11.50 0.10 -15.36
N ARG A 191 10.69 -0.35 -16.33
CA ARG A 191 11.13 -1.30 -17.35
C ARG A 191 12.22 -0.68 -18.24
N ASN A 192 12.03 0.56 -18.70
CA ASN A 192 13.00 1.26 -19.55
C ASN A 192 14.32 1.53 -18.80
N GLN A 193 14.25 1.95 -17.53
CA GLN A 193 15.46 2.15 -16.71
C GLN A 193 16.25 0.86 -16.50
N ARG A 194 15.58 -0.30 -16.47
CA ARG A 194 16.25 -1.62 -16.36
C ARG A 194 16.89 -2.06 -17.67
N SER A 195 16.28 -1.77 -18.82
CA SER A 195 16.90 -2.04 -20.12
C SER A 195 18.13 -1.17 -20.35
N ASP A 196 18.08 0.09 -19.92
CA ASP A 196 19.19 1.05 -20.11
C ASP A 196 20.38 0.75 -19.18
N ARG A 197 20.14 0.11 -18.02
CA ARG A 197 21.18 -0.36 -17.08
C ARG A 197 21.78 -1.72 -17.43
N ALA A 198 21.31 -2.37 -18.51
CA ALA A 198 21.86 -3.63 -18.98
C ALA A 198 22.79 -3.47 -20.20
N PRO A 199 24.01 -2.89 -20.06
CA PRO A 199 25.11 -3.21 -20.95
C PRO A 199 26.22 -3.99 -20.24
N ASP A 200 26.79 -4.97 -20.96
CA ASP A 200 28.02 -5.75 -20.69
C ASP A 200 28.09 -6.71 -19.49
N ARG A 201 27.57 -7.93 -19.68
CA ARG A 201 28.14 -9.14 -19.06
C ARG A 201 28.43 -10.28 -20.05
N LEU A 202 28.52 -9.98 -21.35
CA LEU A 202 28.76 -10.98 -22.38
C LEU A 202 29.88 -10.62 -23.36
N LEU A 203 30.96 -9.97 -22.90
CA LEU A 203 32.23 -9.86 -23.62
C LEU A 203 33.42 -9.91 -22.66
N ALA A 204 33.56 -11.02 -21.92
CA ALA A 204 34.80 -11.35 -21.21
C ALA A 204 35.02 -12.87 -21.14
N SER A 205 34.87 -13.55 -22.29
CA SER A 205 35.45 -14.87 -22.51
C SER A 205 36.32 -14.82 -23.76
N GLY A 206 37.30 -13.92 -23.73
CA GLY A 206 38.34 -13.78 -24.74
C GLY A 206 39.68 -14.24 -24.18
N ILE A 207 39.79 -15.50 -23.77
CA ILE A 207 41.09 -16.15 -23.58
C ILE A 207 41.04 -17.48 -24.33
N ARG A 208 41.70 -17.49 -25.50
CA ARG A 208 42.03 -18.71 -26.24
C ARG A 208 43.10 -19.49 -25.45
N PRO A 209 43.11 -20.83 -25.48
CA PRO A 209 44.19 -21.60 -24.87
C PRO A 209 45.45 -21.41 -25.71
N GLN A 210 46.52 -20.92 -25.09
CA GLN A 210 47.85 -20.92 -25.70
C GLN A 210 48.67 -21.99 -25.01
N VAL A 211 48.88 -23.06 -25.76
CA VAL A 211 49.89 -24.11 -25.54
C VAL A 211 51.26 -23.47 -25.73
N CYS A 212 52.19 -23.66 -24.79
CA CYS A 212 53.63 -23.65 -25.04
C CYS A 212 54.38 -24.32 -23.88
N ASP A 213 55.27 -25.23 -24.28
CA ASP A 213 56.15 -26.12 -23.52
C ASP A 213 57.30 -25.42 -22.75
N LEU A 214 58.09 -26.27 -22.07
CA LEU A 214 59.43 -26.12 -21.44
C LEU A 214 59.36 -26.13 -19.89
N GLU A 215 59.97 -27.04 -19.12
CA GLU A 215 60.95 -28.13 -19.31
C GLU A 215 60.57 -29.34 -18.42
#